data_AF-A0A2E8X7K4-F1
#
_entry.id   AF-A0A2E8X7K4-F1
#
_cell.length_a   1.000
_cell.length_b   1.000
_cell.length_c   1.000
_cell.angle_alpha   90.00
_cell.angle_beta   90.00
_cell.angle_gamma   90.00
#
_symmetry.space_group_name_H-M   'P 1'
#
loop_
_entity.id
_entity.type
_entity.pdbx_description
1 polymer ?
#
loop_
_entity_poly.entity_id
_entity_poly.type
_entity_poly.pdbx_seq_one_letter_code
_entity_poly.pdbx_strand_id
1 'polypeptide(L)'
;VTLTFHGNDDRLICHYCNFSACMPKHCPECQGEVIRFSGFGTQKLEEETIKLFPKAKVSRIDRDSTQSKAAFANMHRDMTSGKIDILIGTQMITKGHDFPNVTLVGVVAADTALNIPDFRSCERAFQLITQVAGRAGRGKVPGKVIIQTNNPDHYMYDFAMEHDVKAFHDKELKLRKRLSYPPFKRIIALEVVCENETHGQNAIGKLRQSLSRLVSRENSVELIGPSKAALYRLQNKFRWHLLLRGENMKQMQNILLKCHQLNESKARDKVKITIDVDPLNLL
;
A
#
# COMPACT_ATOMS: atom_id res chain seq x y z
N VAL A 1 6.45 -6.20 7.03
CA VAL A 1 5.05 -6.58 7.39
C VAL A 1 4.75 -6.02 8.77
N THR A 2 3.74 -5.17 8.92
CA THR A 2 3.29 -4.68 10.22
C THR A 2 2.42 -5.73 10.89
N LEU A 3 2.63 -5.97 12.19
CA LEU A 3 1.78 -6.82 13.00
C LEU A 3 0.70 -5.95 13.67
N THR A 4 -0.55 -6.41 13.69
CA THR A 4 -1.65 -5.75 14.40
C THR A 4 -1.68 -6.25 15.83
N PHE A 5 -1.74 -5.33 16.79
CA PHE A 5 -1.87 -5.67 18.19
C PHE A 5 -3.32 -5.99 18.56
N HIS A 6 -3.54 -7.15 19.18
CA HIS A 6 -4.81 -7.61 19.74
C HIS A 6 -4.74 -7.49 21.26
N GLY A 7 -5.34 -6.42 21.80
CA GLY A 7 -5.22 -6.06 23.22
C GLY A 7 -5.82 -7.06 24.21
N ASN A 8 -6.78 -7.87 23.79
CA ASN A 8 -7.38 -8.90 24.66
C ASN A 8 -6.41 -10.08 24.90
N ASP A 9 -5.52 -10.36 23.94
CA ASP A 9 -4.63 -11.53 23.96
C ASP A 9 -3.15 -11.15 24.17
N ASP A 10 -2.86 -9.85 24.33
CA ASP A 10 -1.51 -9.25 24.40
C ASP A 10 -0.57 -9.76 23.28
N ARG A 11 -1.12 -9.90 22.06
CA ARG A 11 -0.47 -10.53 20.91
C ARG A 11 -0.42 -9.62 19.70
N LEU A 12 0.70 -9.72 18.98
CA LEU A 12 0.91 -9.15 17.67
C LEU A 12 0.55 -10.19 16.61
N ILE A 13 -0.48 -9.93 15.80
CA ILE A 13 -0.95 -10.82 14.75
C ILE A 13 -0.78 -10.17 13.39
N CYS A 14 -0.13 -10.88 12.47
CA CYS A 14 -0.16 -10.52 11.07
C CYS A 14 -1.49 -10.98 10.46
N HIS A 15 -2.38 -10.07 10.05
CA HIS A 15 -3.63 -10.45 9.38
C HIS A 15 -3.46 -11.04 7.98
N TYR A 16 -2.27 -10.88 7.40
CA TYR A 16 -1.97 -11.50 6.13
C TYR A 16 -1.65 -12.99 6.30
N CYS A 17 -0.76 -13.36 7.22
CA CYS A 17 -0.32 -14.76 7.39
C CYS A 17 -0.82 -15.50 8.61
N ASN A 18 -1.53 -14.82 9.51
CA ASN A 18 -1.87 -15.30 10.84
C ASN A 18 -0.64 -15.62 11.72
N PHE A 19 0.54 -15.09 11.38
CA PHE A 19 1.71 -15.16 12.27
C PHE A 19 1.40 -14.42 13.56
N SER A 20 1.63 -15.05 14.70
CA SER A 20 1.47 -14.45 16.01
C SER A 20 2.81 -14.36 16.73
N ALA A 21 3.02 -13.25 17.43
CA ALA A 21 4.13 -13.04 18.35
C ALA A 21 3.62 -12.35 19.61
N CYS A 22 4.33 -12.51 20.72
CA CYS A 22 4.06 -11.70 21.92
C CYS A 22 4.52 -10.26 21.70
N MET A 23 3.85 -9.31 22.35
CA MET A 23 4.27 -7.92 22.35
C MET A 23 5.63 -7.78 23.08
N PRO A 24 6.68 -7.23 22.44
CA PRO A 24 7.94 -6.97 23.13
C PRO A 24 7.75 -5.86 24.17
N LYS A 25 8.47 -5.96 25.30
CA LYS A 25 8.45 -4.94 26.36
C LYS A 25 9.29 -3.69 26.04
N HIS A 26 10.29 -3.84 25.18
CA HIS A 26 11.20 -2.77 24.78
C HIS A 26 11.43 -2.81 23.28
N CYS A 27 11.67 -1.65 22.66
CA CYS A 27 12.05 -1.58 21.25
C CYS A 27 13.36 -2.36 21.01
N PRO A 28 13.41 -3.33 20.09
CA PRO A 28 14.61 -4.13 19.87
C PRO A 28 15.81 -3.33 19.31
N GLU A 29 15.57 -2.16 18.71
CA GLU A 29 16.65 -1.30 18.18
C GLU A 29 17.11 -0.23 19.18
N CYS A 30 16.19 0.51 19.81
CA CYS A 30 16.55 1.65 20.66
C CYS A 30 16.35 1.40 22.16
N GLN A 31 15.86 0.21 22.56
CA GLN A 31 15.55 -0.17 23.95
C GLN A 31 14.52 0.73 24.66
N GLY A 32 13.82 1.60 23.94
CA GLY A 32 12.75 2.41 24.50
C GLY A 32 11.62 1.54 25.08
N GLU A 33 11.17 1.86 26.29
CA GLU A 33 10.08 1.18 27.01
C GLU A 33 8.70 1.44 26.38
N VAL A 34 8.52 2.61 25.75
CA VAL A 34 7.23 3.01 25.19
C VAL A 34 7.13 2.58 23.74
N ILE A 35 6.56 1.39 23.51
CA ILE A 35 6.19 0.95 22.16
C ILE A 35 4.77 1.40 21.87
N ARG A 36 4.62 2.43 21.04
CA ARG A 36 3.31 2.91 20.60
C ARG A 36 2.81 2.09 19.41
N PHE A 37 1.57 1.63 19.50
CA PHE A 37 0.90 0.99 18.36
C PHE A 37 0.60 2.03 17.28
N SER A 38 1.18 1.87 16.10
CA SER A 38 0.89 2.69 14.92
C SER A 38 -0.14 1.99 14.03
N GLY A 39 -1.22 2.67 13.70
CA GLY A 39 -2.29 2.15 12.86
C GLY A 39 -3.63 2.28 13.56
N PHE A 40 -4.41 3.30 13.18
CA PHE A 40 -5.79 3.40 13.60
C PHE A 40 -6.61 2.53 12.65
N GLY A 41 -7.07 1.38 13.15
CA GLY A 41 -8.22 0.74 12.51
C GLY A 41 -9.36 1.75 12.48
N THR A 42 -10.10 1.81 11.37
CA THR A 42 -11.28 2.68 11.24
C THR A 42 -12.25 2.49 12.41
N GLN A 43 -12.36 1.27 12.92
CA GLN A 43 -13.12 0.93 14.13
C GLN A 43 -12.58 1.61 15.40
N LYS A 44 -11.29 1.51 15.68
CA LYS A 44 -10.71 2.16 16.87
C LYS A 44 -10.84 3.68 16.79
N LEU A 45 -10.69 4.25 15.59
CA LEU A 45 -10.91 5.67 15.37
C LEU A 45 -12.37 6.07 15.65
N GLU A 46 -13.34 5.25 15.22
CA GLU A 46 -14.76 5.44 15.54
C GLU A 46 -15.02 5.39 17.05
N GLU A 47 -14.52 4.39 17.74
CA GLU A 47 -14.67 4.23 19.20
C GLU A 47 -14.13 5.45 19.96
N GLU A 48 -12.93 5.92 19.63
CA GLU A 48 -12.33 7.09 20.28
C GLU A 48 -13.03 8.40 19.90
N THR A 49 -13.52 8.51 18.66
CA THR A 49 -14.28 9.69 18.20
C THR A 49 -15.60 9.82 18.96
N ILE A 50 -16.33 8.71 19.16
CA ILE A 50 -17.58 8.71 19.92
C ILE A 50 -17.35 9.12 21.38
N LYS A 51 -16.24 8.66 21.99
CA LYS A 51 -15.87 9.05 23.37
C LYS A 51 -15.58 10.55 23.49
N LEU A 52 -14.84 11.12 22.54
CA LEU A 52 -14.46 12.53 22.55
C LEU A 52 -15.61 13.47 22.16
N PHE A 53 -16.50 13.00 21.28
CA PHE A 53 -17.63 13.76 20.75
C PHE A 53 -18.96 13.03 20.97
N PRO A 54 -19.42 12.87 22.23
CA PRO A 54 -20.58 12.03 22.55
C PRO A 54 -21.91 12.57 21.99
N LYS A 55 -21.95 13.83 21.56
CA LYS A 55 -23.12 14.47 20.95
C LYS A 55 -23.11 14.39 19.41
N ALA A 56 -21.99 14.04 18.80
CA ALA A 56 -21.85 14.00 17.35
C ALA A 56 -22.35 12.66 16.80
N LYS A 57 -23.04 12.70 15.66
CA LYS A 57 -23.43 11.51 14.90
C LYS A 57 -22.25 11.06 14.05
N VAL A 58 -21.60 9.99 14.49
CA VAL A 58 -20.44 9.38 13.83
C VAL A 58 -20.92 8.24 12.93
N SER A 59 -20.35 8.14 11.72
CA SER A 59 -20.57 7.02 10.80
C SER A 59 -19.25 6.52 10.22
N ARG A 60 -19.13 5.20 10.01
CA ARG A 60 -17.93 4.55 9.46
C ARG A 60 -18.19 3.89 8.11
N ILE A 61 -17.36 4.23 7.12
CA ILE A 61 -17.32 3.61 5.79
C ILE A 61 -15.96 2.97 5.53
N ASP A 62 -15.99 1.65 5.40
CA ASP A 62 -14.91 0.90 4.78
C ASP A 62 -15.43 -0.25 3.93
N ARG A 63 -14.50 -0.94 3.28
CA ARG A 63 -14.80 -2.01 2.33
C ARG A 63 -15.62 -3.12 2.96
N ASP A 64 -15.50 -3.33 4.26
CA ASP A 64 -16.18 -4.40 4.99
C ASP A 64 -17.54 -3.93 5.54
N SER A 65 -17.68 -2.65 5.91
CA SER A 65 -18.95 -2.06 6.40
C SER A 65 -19.94 -1.68 5.30
N THR A 66 -19.47 -1.45 4.06
CA THR A 66 -20.30 -0.94 2.95
C THR A 66 -20.51 -2.01 1.88
N GLN A 67 -21.40 -2.97 2.13
CA GLN A 67 -21.60 -4.11 1.23
C GLN A 67 -22.53 -3.82 0.03
N SER A 68 -23.21 -2.66 -0.03
CA SER A 68 -24.12 -2.33 -1.13
C SER A 68 -24.04 -0.87 -1.60
N LYS A 69 -24.26 -0.63 -2.90
CA LYS A 69 -24.38 0.72 -3.49
C LYS A 69 -25.47 1.55 -2.79
N ALA A 70 -26.53 0.90 -2.31
CA ALA A 70 -27.63 1.54 -1.59
C ALA A 70 -27.19 2.09 -0.24
N ALA A 71 -26.38 1.34 0.53
CA ALA A 71 -25.86 1.80 1.82
C ALA A 71 -25.01 3.07 1.65
N PHE A 72 -24.16 3.10 0.62
CA PHE A 72 -23.36 4.29 0.32
C PHE A 72 -24.22 5.49 -0.07
N ALA A 73 -25.23 5.29 -0.94
CA ALA A 73 -26.13 6.37 -1.36
C ALA A 73 -26.94 6.96 -0.19
N ASN A 74 -27.36 6.12 0.76
CA ASN A 74 -28.05 6.57 1.98
C ASN A 74 -27.11 7.38 2.88
N MET A 75 -25.89 6.90 3.12
CA MET A 75 -24.89 7.68 3.87
C MET A 75 -24.61 9.02 3.21
N HIS A 76 -24.42 9.06 1.89
CA HIS A 76 -24.15 10.30 1.16
C HIS A 76 -25.29 11.32 1.35
N ARG A 77 -26.54 10.86 1.30
CA ARG A 77 -27.73 11.67 1.60
C ARG A 77 -27.76 12.14 3.04
N ASP A 78 -27.45 11.27 3.99
CA ASP A 78 -27.48 11.61 5.42
C ASP A 78 -26.36 12.59 5.78
N MET A 79 -25.18 12.46 5.19
CA MET A 79 -24.07 13.43 5.32
C MET A 79 -24.45 14.78 4.70
N THR A 80 -25.01 14.77 3.49
CA THR A 80 -25.39 16.01 2.79
C THR A 80 -26.57 16.72 3.47
N SER A 81 -27.46 15.98 4.13
CA SER A 81 -28.58 16.54 4.91
C SER A 81 -28.21 16.92 6.36
N GLY A 82 -26.95 16.74 6.77
CA GLY A 82 -26.49 17.10 8.13
C GLY A 82 -26.96 16.14 9.22
N LYS A 83 -27.36 14.91 8.86
CA LYS A 83 -27.67 13.86 9.84
C LYS A 83 -26.43 13.11 10.31
N ILE A 84 -25.30 13.27 9.65
CA ILE A 84 -23.99 12.75 10.06
C ILE A 84 -23.09 13.95 10.25
N ASP A 85 -22.48 14.05 11.43
CA ASP A 85 -21.56 15.12 11.78
C ASP A 85 -20.11 14.74 11.45
N ILE A 86 -19.77 13.47 11.65
CA ILE A 86 -18.41 12.94 11.45
C ILE A 86 -18.48 11.65 10.63
N LEU A 87 -17.80 11.65 9.49
CA LEU A 87 -17.65 10.48 8.64
C LEU A 87 -16.20 9.98 8.70
N ILE A 88 -16.03 8.74 9.15
CA ILE A 88 -14.74 8.05 9.24
C ILE A 88 -14.67 7.03 8.11
N GLY A 89 -13.55 6.96 7.41
CA GLY A 89 -13.36 5.87 6.48
C GLY A 89 -12.07 5.88 5.71
N THR A 90 -11.97 4.90 4.82
CA THR A 90 -10.79 4.69 3.98
C THR A 90 -10.90 5.45 2.65
N GLN A 91 -10.00 5.15 1.71
CA GLN A 91 -9.95 5.70 0.35
C GLN A 91 -11.28 5.64 -0.44
N MET A 92 -12.28 4.89 0.01
CA MET A 92 -13.59 4.86 -0.66
C MET A 92 -14.35 6.20 -0.54
N ILE A 93 -14.13 6.98 0.52
CA ILE A 93 -14.83 8.27 0.73
C ILE A 93 -14.43 9.29 -0.34
N THR A 94 -13.25 9.16 -0.93
CA THR A 94 -12.64 10.21 -1.74
C THR A 94 -13.03 10.14 -3.22
N LYS A 95 -13.56 9.00 -3.68
CA LYS A 95 -13.88 8.74 -5.10
C LYS A 95 -15.24 9.33 -5.49
N GLY A 96 -15.26 10.26 -6.45
CA GLY A 96 -16.46 10.61 -7.23
C GLY A 96 -17.64 11.28 -6.49
N HIS A 97 -17.55 11.50 -5.19
CA HIS A 97 -18.65 12.05 -4.38
C HIS A 97 -18.24 13.37 -3.73
N ASP A 98 -19.16 14.35 -3.79
CA ASP A 98 -18.96 15.67 -3.21
C ASP A 98 -19.78 15.80 -1.92
N PHE A 99 -19.20 16.46 -0.92
CA PHE A 99 -19.82 16.67 0.39
C PHE A 99 -19.78 18.18 0.69
N PRO A 100 -20.75 18.96 0.18
CA PRO A 100 -20.68 20.42 0.19
C PRO A 100 -20.63 21.04 1.60
N ASN A 101 -21.14 20.33 2.60
CA ASN A 101 -21.16 20.77 4.00
C ASN A 101 -19.88 20.38 4.78
N VAL A 102 -18.92 19.69 4.15
CA VAL A 102 -17.67 19.30 4.80
C VAL A 102 -16.67 20.44 4.76
N THR A 103 -16.43 21.02 5.92
CA THR A 103 -15.51 22.15 6.13
C THR A 103 -14.21 21.73 6.80
N LEU A 104 -14.13 20.53 7.37
CA LEU A 104 -12.93 20.00 8.01
C LEU A 104 -12.65 18.59 7.51
N VAL A 105 -11.40 18.33 7.13
CA VAL A 105 -10.94 16.99 6.79
C VAL A 105 -9.68 16.65 7.56
N GLY A 106 -9.70 15.51 8.26
CA GLY A 106 -8.55 14.94 8.96
C GLY A 106 -7.97 13.74 8.22
N VAL A 107 -6.69 13.78 7.87
CA VAL A 107 -5.94 12.63 7.39
C VAL A 107 -5.13 12.06 8.55
N VAL A 108 -5.60 10.93 9.07
CA VAL A 108 -4.98 10.23 10.20
C VAL A 108 -3.93 9.24 9.67
N ALA A 109 -2.75 9.21 10.30
CA ALA A 109 -1.65 8.29 9.96
C ALA A 109 -1.23 8.30 8.47
N ALA A 110 -0.96 9.49 7.92
CA ALA A 110 -0.52 9.65 6.53
C ALA A 110 0.75 8.84 6.18
N ASP A 111 1.58 8.56 7.19
CA ASP A 111 2.80 7.75 7.07
C ASP A 111 2.53 6.32 6.56
N THR A 112 1.33 5.78 6.80
CA THR A 112 0.97 4.44 6.31
C THR A 112 0.97 4.38 4.79
N ALA A 113 0.59 5.46 4.09
CA ALA A 113 0.61 5.49 2.64
C ALA A 113 2.03 5.66 2.08
N LEU A 114 2.87 6.44 2.77
CA LEU A 114 4.26 6.73 2.38
C LEU A 114 5.20 5.54 2.59
N ASN A 115 5.05 4.81 3.70
CA ASN A 115 5.98 3.75 4.12
C ASN A 115 5.62 2.36 3.57
N ILE A 116 4.77 2.30 2.55
CA ILE A 116 4.56 1.07 1.80
C ILE A 116 5.81 0.83 0.94
N PRO A 117 6.41 -0.39 0.95
CA PRO A 117 7.61 -0.71 0.18
C PRO A 117 7.29 -0.87 -1.32
N ASP A 118 6.83 0.21 -1.93
CA ASP A 118 6.43 0.32 -3.32
C ASP A 118 6.94 1.65 -3.87
N PHE A 119 7.52 1.64 -5.07
CA PHE A 119 8.12 2.83 -5.67
C PHE A 119 7.09 3.95 -5.97
N ARG A 120 5.79 3.62 -5.99
CA ARG A 120 4.68 4.56 -6.17
C ARG A 120 4.04 4.99 -4.85
N SER A 121 4.57 4.60 -3.69
CA SER A 121 3.98 4.93 -2.39
C SER A 121 3.77 6.44 -2.22
N CYS A 122 4.79 7.24 -2.54
CA CYS A 122 4.74 8.70 -2.46
C CYS A 122 3.70 9.30 -3.42
N GLU A 123 3.67 8.87 -4.68
CA GLU A 123 2.66 9.31 -5.65
C GLU A 123 1.23 9.05 -5.15
N ARG A 124 0.97 7.84 -4.65
CA ARG A 124 -0.37 7.49 -4.15
C ARG A 124 -0.73 8.29 -2.90
N ALA A 125 0.22 8.46 -1.98
CA ALA A 125 0.02 9.28 -0.78
C ALA A 125 -0.33 10.72 -1.18
N PHE A 126 0.42 11.31 -2.12
CA PHE A 126 0.15 12.64 -2.64
C PHE A 126 -1.22 12.75 -3.31
N GLN A 127 -1.58 11.78 -4.17
CA GLN A 127 -2.89 11.73 -4.83
C GLN A 127 -4.03 11.68 -3.81
N LEU A 128 -3.90 10.83 -2.78
CA LEU A 128 -4.92 10.72 -1.73
C LEU A 128 -5.04 12.01 -0.94
N ILE A 129 -3.93 12.58 -0.48
CA ILE A 129 -3.93 13.83 0.30
C ILE A 129 -4.50 14.97 -0.53
N THR A 130 -4.07 15.13 -1.78
CA THR A 130 -4.56 16.18 -2.68
C THR A 130 -6.06 16.02 -2.96
N GLN A 131 -6.50 14.78 -3.19
CA GLN A 131 -7.92 14.47 -3.42
C GLN A 131 -8.76 14.79 -2.20
N VAL A 132 -8.30 14.40 -1.01
CA VAL A 132 -8.96 14.62 0.28
C VAL A 132 -8.99 16.11 0.60
N ALA A 133 -7.88 16.82 0.42
CA ALA A 133 -7.78 18.25 0.64
C ALA A 133 -8.74 19.02 -0.28
N GLY A 134 -8.83 18.60 -1.53
CA GLY A 134 -9.78 19.16 -2.50
C GLY A 134 -11.25 18.84 -2.22
N ARG A 135 -11.61 18.10 -1.16
CA ARG A 135 -13.01 17.91 -0.72
C ARG A 135 -13.45 18.94 0.31
N ALA A 136 -12.53 19.47 1.10
CA ALA A 136 -12.85 20.54 2.03
C ALA A 136 -13.06 21.84 1.23
N GLY A 137 -14.08 22.62 1.57
CA GLY A 137 -14.21 24.00 1.09
C GLY A 137 -14.65 24.17 -0.36
N ARG A 138 -15.35 23.19 -0.96
CA ARG A 138 -16.04 23.37 -2.26
C ARG A 138 -17.31 24.22 -2.16
N GLY A 139 -17.82 24.42 -0.95
CA GLY A 139 -18.96 25.29 -0.67
C GLY A 139 -18.54 26.75 -0.48
N LYS A 140 -19.41 27.53 0.15
CA LYS A 140 -19.15 28.95 0.47
C LYS A 140 -18.20 29.15 1.66
N VAL A 141 -17.98 28.10 2.46
CA VAL A 141 -17.18 28.15 3.68
C VAL A 141 -15.79 27.59 3.40
N PRO A 142 -14.71 28.30 3.77
CA PRO A 142 -13.35 27.80 3.63
C PRO A 142 -13.18 26.46 4.34
N GLY A 143 -12.55 25.51 3.63
CA GLY A 143 -12.20 24.21 4.18
C GLY A 143 -10.90 24.28 4.98
N LYS A 144 -10.78 23.43 6.01
CA LYS A 144 -9.53 23.18 6.72
C LYS A 144 -9.14 21.71 6.55
N VAL A 145 -7.86 21.46 6.32
CA VAL A 145 -7.31 20.11 6.19
C VAL A 145 -6.23 19.95 7.26
N ILE A 146 -6.29 18.87 8.03
CA ILE A 146 -5.32 18.54 9.07
C ILE A 146 -4.72 17.18 8.71
N ILE A 147 -3.40 17.14 8.58
CA ILE A 147 -2.67 15.90 8.26
C ILE A 147 -1.83 15.51 9.47
N GLN A 148 -2.04 14.28 9.95
CA GLN A 148 -1.22 13.67 10.99
C GLN A 148 -0.14 12.81 10.35
N THR A 149 1.12 13.16 10.59
CA THR A 149 2.32 12.43 10.15
C THR A 149 3.40 12.48 11.22
N ASN A 150 4.24 11.45 11.26
CA ASN A 150 5.48 11.41 12.04
C ASN A 150 6.68 11.99 11.27
N ASN A 151 6.52 12.30 9.98
CA ASN A 151 7.56 12.86 9.12
C ASN A 151 7.06 14.15 8.42
N PRO A 152 6.80 15.24 9.18
CA PRO A 152 6.25 16.48 8.63
C PRO A 152 7.16 17.13 7.58
N ASP A 153 8.47 16.90 7.65
CA ASP A 153 9.46 17.46 6.72
C ASP A 153 9.55 16.71 5.38
N HIS A 154 8.71 15.70 5.17
CA HIS A 154 8.68 14.99 3.91
C HIS A 154 8.19 15.93 2.79
N TYR A 155 9.04 16.18 1.79
CA TYR A 155 8.83 17.14 0.69
C TYR A 155 7.46 17.09 -0.03
N MET A 156 6.79 15.93 -0.01
CA MET A 156 5.45 15.77 -0.57
C MET A 156 4.44 16.74 0.06
N TYR A 157 4.58 17.03 1.36
CA TYR A 157 3.66 17.89 2.08
C TYR A 157 3.73 19.34 1.60
N ASP A 158 4.91 19.84 1.24
CA ASP A 158 5.09 21.18 0.66
C ASP A 158 4.24 21.35 -0.61
N PHE A 159 4.38 20.41 -1.55
CA PHE A 159 3.58 20.42 -2.78
C PHE A 159 2.09 20.21 -2.53
N ALA A 160 1.72 19.44 -1.51
CA ALA A 160 0.32 19.20 -1.16
C ALA A 160 -0.33 20.46 -0.57
N MET A 161 0.39 21.24 0.24
CA MET A 161 -0.09 22.50 0.82
C MET A 161 -0.31 23.57 -0.26
N GLU A 162 0.59 23.66 -1.23
CA GLU A 162 0.51 24.62 -2.34
C GLU A 162 -0.42 24.16 -3.48
N HIS A 163 -0.92 22.92 -3.40
CA HIS A 163 -1.63 22.25 -4.50
C HIS A 163 -0.83 22.22 -5.83
N ASP A 164 0.50 22.25 -5.76
CA ASP A 164 1.37 22.25 -6.94
C ASP A 164 1.64 20.81 -7.42
N VAL A 165 0.63 20.27 -8.10
CA VAL A 165 0.70 18.93 -8.73
C VAL A 165 1.81 18.84 -9.77
N LYS A 166 2.10 19.95 -10.47
CA LYS A 166 3.08 19.97 -11.55
C LYS A 166 4.49 19.85 -10.99
N ALA A 167 4.85 20.66 -9.99
CA ALA A 167 6.16 20.59 -9.38
C ALA A 167 6.40 19.25 -8.65
N PHE A 168 5.37 18.69 -8.00
CA PHE A 168 5.43 17.34 -7.47
C PHE A 168 5.75 16.31 -8.56
N HIS A 169 5.01 16.35 -9.68
CA HIS A 169 5.19 15.45 -10.80
C HIS A 169 6.61 15.53 -11.39
N ASP A 170 7.12 16.74 -11.60
CA ASP A 170 8.46 16.96 -12.15
C ASP A 170 9.55 16.43 -11.21
N LYS A 171 9.37 16.58 -9.88
CA LYS A 171 10.30 16.04 -8.88
C LYS A 171 10.28 14.50 -8.86
N GLU A 172 9.09 13.90 -8.84
CA GLU A 172 8.92 12.44 -8.88
C GLU A 172 9.51 11.83 -10.15
N LEU A 173 9.29 12.44 -11.33
CA LEU A 173 9.89 11.97 -12.57
C LEU A 173 11.42 12.02 -12.55
N LYS A 174 12.03 13.07 -11.99
CA LYS A 174 13.48 13.14 -11.83
C LYS A 174 14.01 12.02 -10.93
N LEU A 175 13.31 11.72 -9.82
CA LEU A 175 13.67 10.62 -8.92
C LEU A 175 13.55 9.27 -9.62
N ARG A 176 12.44 9.01 -10.32
CA ARG A 176 12.23 7.76 -11.07
C ARG A 176 13.24 7.56 -12.19
N LYS A 177 13.63 8.63 -12.88
CA LYS A 177 14.68 8.57 -13.90
C LYS A 177 16.01 8.15 -13.29
N ARG A 178 16.41 8.77 -12.17
CA ARG A 178 17.65 8.46 -11.46
C ARG A 178 17.67 7.03 -10.92
N LEU A 179 16.55 6.55 -10.42
CA LEU A 179 16.42 5.21 -9.82
C LEU A 179 16.03 4.13 -10.83
N SER A 180 15.91 4.49 -12.13
CA SER A 180 15.51 3.56 -13.20
C SER A 180 14.15 2.89 -12.95
N TYR A 181 13.15 3.64 -12.50
CA TYR A 181 11.76 3.16 -12.34
C TYR A 181 10.85 3.61 -13.50
N PRO A 182 9.67 2.98 -13.67
CA PRO A 182 8.66 3.45 -14.61
C PRO A 182 8.35 4.95 -14.44
N PRO A 183 8.15 5.72 -15.53
CA PRO A 183 7.97 5.25 -16.90
C PRO A 183 9.28 5.05 -17.70
N PHE A 184 10.46 5.34 -17.12
CA PHE A 184 11.73 5.33 -17.86
C PHE A 184 12.27 3.92 -18.13
N LYS A 185 12.00 2.97 -17.22
CA LYS A 185 12.21 1.54 -17.45
C LYS A 185 10.94 0.77 -17.17
N ARG A 186 10.79 -0.36 -17.84
CA ARG A 186 9.69 -1.31 -17.68
C ARG A 186 10.10 -2.37 -16.67
N ILE A 187 9.11 -2.91 -15.97
CA ILE A 187 9.33 -3.92 -14.92
C ILE A 187 8.39 -5.09 -15.21
N ILE A 188 8.91 -6.31 -15.08
CA ILE A 188 8.11 -7.53 -14.97
C ILE A 188 8.38 -8.11 -13.59
N ALA A 189 7.33 -8.25 -12.79
CA ALA A 189 7.40 -8.91 -11.49
C ALA A 189 7.05 -10.40 -11.66
N LEU A 190 7.97 -11.25 -11.21
CA LEU A 190 7.78 -12.69 -11.12
C LEU A 190 7.54 -13.02 -9.65
N GLU A 191 6.36 -13.51 -9.33
CA GLU A 191 6.01 -13.91 -7.98
C GLU A 191 5.95 -15.42 -7.87
N VAL A 192 6.58 -15.96 -6.84
CA VAL A 192 6.49 -17.38 -6.45
C VAL A 192 5.72 -17.48 -5.15
N VAL A 193 4.65 -18.28 -5.16
CA VAL A 193 3.78 -18.53 -4.02
C VAL A 193 3.75 -20.02 -3.69
N CYS A 194 4.05 -20.40 -2.45
CA CYS A 194 4.03 -21.80 -2.03
C CYS A 194 3.57 -21.96 -0.57
N GLU A 195 2.88 -23.04 -0.24
CA GLU A 195 2.52 -23.39 1.15
C GLU A 195 3.73 -23.81 1.98
N ASN A 196 4.74 -24.43 1.35
CA ASN A 196 5.97 -24.87 2.00
C ASN A 196 7.09 -23.83 1.76
N GLU A 197 7.66 -23.31 2.84
CA GLU A 197 8.68 -22.26 2.80
C GLU A 197 9.93 -22.70 2.01
N THR A 198 10.47 -23.86 2.34
CA THR A 198 11.68 -24.41 1.73
C THR A 198 11.48 -24.71 0.25
N HIS A 199 10.32 -25.24 -0.14
CA HIS A 199 10.02 -25.52 -1.55
C HIS A 199 9.91 -24.22 -2.36
N GLY A 200 9.23 -23.20 -1.83
CA GLY A 200 9.14 -21.90 -2.48
C GLY A 200 10.49 -21.21 -2.62
N GLN A 201 11.33 -21.25 -1.58
CA GLN A 201 12.70 -20.73 -1.61
C GLN A 201 13.58 -21.44 -2.64
N ASN A 202 13.49 -22.76 -2.72
CA ASN A 202 14.21 -23.55 -3.72
C ASN A 202 13.73 -23.22 -5.15
N ALA A 203 12.43 -23.06 -5.34
CA ALA A 203 11.85 -22.74 -6.65
C ALA A 203 12.29 -21.35 -7.15
N ILE A 204 12.20 -20.31 -6.30
CA ILE A 204 12.65 -18.96 -6.69
C ILE A 204 14.17 -18.92 -6.91
N GLY A 205 14.95 -19.71 -6.16
CA GLY A 205 16.39 -19.86 -6.37
C GLY A 205 16.75 -20.46 -7.73
N LYS A 206 16.08 -21.57 -8.11
CA LYS A 206 16.23 -22.20 -9.44
C LYS A 206 15.82 -21.24 -10.55
N LEU A 207 14.74 -20.49 -10.35
CA LEU A 207 14.27 -19.48 -11.31
C LEU A 207 15.30 -18.35 -11.48
N ARG A 208 15.85 -17.81 -10.38
CA ARG A 208 16.91 -16.78 -10.41
C ARG A 208 18.13 -17.26 -11.20
N GLN A 209 18.60 -18.48 -10.93
CA GLN A 209 19.79 -19.04 -11.59
C GLN A 209 19.57 -19.23 -13.10
N SER A 210 18.35 -19.64 -13.49
CA SER A 210 18.02 -19.86 -14.89
C SER A 210 17.94 -18.53 -15.65
N LEU A 211 17.26 -17.55 -15.06
CA LEU A 211 17.14 -16.22 -15.63
C LEU A 211 18.47 -15.46 -15.63
N SER A 212 19.34 -15.63 -14.63
CA SER A 212 20.63 -14.94 -14.58
C SER A 212 21.52 -15.27 -15.78
N ARG A 213 21.53 -16.55 -16.21
CA ARG A 213 22.28 -17.01 -17.40
C ARG A 213 21.74 -16.44 -18.71
N LEU A 214 20.45 -16.15 -18.77
CA LEU A 214 19.81 -15.56 -19.95
C LEU A 214 20.03 -14.05 -19.97
N VAL A 215 19.88 -13.39 -18.83
CA VAL A 215 20.08 -11.95 -18.65
C VAL A 215 21.53 -11.55 -18.84
N SER A 216 22.50 -12.37 -18.44
CA SER A 216 23.93 -12.08 -18.65
C SER A 216 24.34 -11.96 -20.12
N ARG A 217 23.48 -12.36 -21.06
CA ARG A 217 23.70 -12.22 -22.50
C ARG A 217 23.11 -10.92 -23.06
N GLU A 218 22.39 -10.15 -22.24
CA GLU A 218 21.61 -8.98 -22.62
C GLU A 218 21.94 -7.81 -21.67
N ASN A 219 22.86 -6.93 -22.07
CA ASN A 219 23.36 -5.84 -21.21
C ASN A 219 22.30 -4.79 -20.81
N SER A 220 21.13 -4.78 -21.46
CA SER A 220 20.04 -3.82 -21.24
C SER A 220 19.01 -4.27 -20.21
N VAL A 221 19.13 -5.50 -19.69
CA VAL A 221 18.17 -6.09 -18.75
C VAL A 221 18.84 -6.39 -17.42
N GLU A 222 18.16 -6.06 -16.34
CA GLU A 222 18.61 -6.27 -14.97
C GLU A 222 17.66 -7.24 -14.27
N LEU A 223 18.22 -8.11 -13.43
CA LEU A 223 17.47 -9.06 -12.62
C LEU A 223 17.73 -8.78 -11.13
N ILE A 224 16.70 -8.32 -10.45
CA ILE A 224 16.73 -7.90 -9.04
C ILE A 224 16.07 -8.97 -8.18
N GLY A 225 16.66 -9.27 -7.03
CA GLY A 225 16.25 -10.34 -6.12
C GLY A 225 17.04 -11.64 -6.32
N PRO A 226 16.57 -12.77 -5.74
CA PRO A 226 15.24 -12.96 -5.15
C PRO A 226 15.11 -12.29 -3.78
N SER A 227 13.89 -11.86 -3.46
CA SER A 227 13.56 -11.29 -2.16
C SER A 227 12.21 -11.80 -1.66
N LYS A 228 12.03 -11.77 -0.33
CA LYS A 228 10.72 -12.00 0.28
C LYS A 228 9.78 -10.90 -0.21
N ALA A 229 8.56 -11.26 -0.60
CA ALA A 229 7.56 -10.26 -0.96
C ALA A 229 7.25 -9.38 0.26
N ALA A 230 6.79 -8.14 0.01
CA ALA A 230 6.43 -7.18 1.05
C ALA A 230 5.44 -7.77 2.07
N LEU A 231 4.49 -8.58 1.59
CA LEU A 231 3.65 -9.47 2.38
C LEU A 231 4.19 -10.90 2.29
N TYR A 232 5.24 -11.18 3.07
CA TYR A 232 6.00 -12.42 2.95
C TYR A 232 5.17 -13.69 3.09
N ARG A 233 4.16 -13.68 3.97
CA ARG A 233 3.22 -14.78 4.12
C ARG A 233 1.80 -14.22 4.03
N LEU A 234 0.94 -14.89 3.29
CA LEU A 234 -0.46 -14.53 3.08
C LEU A 234 -1.30 -15.81 3.01
N GLN A 235 -2.34 -15.94 3.83
CA GLN A 235 -3.23 -17.12 3.84
C GLN A 235 -2.45 -18.45 3.91
N ASN A 236 -1.49 -18.57 4.84
CA ASN A 236 -0.58 -19.72 4.98
C ASN A 236 0.31 -20.05 3.78
N LYS A 237 0.45 -19.13 2.82
CA LYS A 237 1.38 -19.27 1.70
C LYS A 237 2.50 -18.25 1.81
N PHE A 238 3.72 -18.70 1.57
CA PHE A 238 4.93 -17.88 1.50
C PHE A 238 5.09 -17.32 0.08
N ARG A 239 5.49 -16.05 -0.01
CA ARG A 239 5.58 -15.26 -1.24
C ARG A 239 7.00 -14.71 -1.40
N TRP A 240 7.60 -14.95 -2.57
CA TRP A 240 8.86 -14.37 -3.00
C TRP A 240 8.69 -13.70 -4.34
N HIS A 241 9.53 -12.73 -4.63
CA HIS A 241 9.54 -12.08 -5.94
C HIS A 241 10.94 -11.99 -6.55
N LEU A 242 10.95 -11.90 -7.87
CA LEU A 242 12.06 -11.48 -8.71
C LEU A 242 11.55 -10.37 -9.62
N LEU A 243 12.36 -9.34 -9.82
CA LEU A 243 12.00 -8.27 -10.75
C LEU A 243 12.95 -8.33 -11.94
N LEU A 244 12.38 -8.37 -13.14
CA LEU A 244 13.09 -8.18 -14.39
C LEU A 244 12.87 -6.74 -14.85
N ARG A 245 13.94 -5.99 -15.05
CA ARG A 245 13.87 -4.55 -15.34
C ARG A 245 14.66 -4.22 -16.59
N GLY A 246 14.08 -3.46 -17.50
CA GLY A 246 14.73 -3.13 -18.76
C GLY A 246 13.97 -2.09 -19.57
N GLU A 247 14.57 -1.61 -20.64
CA GLU A 247 13.96 -0.59 -21.51
C GLU A 247 13.05 -1.24 -22.57
N ASN A 248 13.44 -2.41 -23.08
CA ASN A 248 12.74 -3.09 -24.16
C ASN A 248 11.91 -4.27 -23.64
N MET A 249 10.58 -4.12 -23.67
CA MET A 249 9.64 -5.16 -23.25
C MET A 249 9.79 -6.46 -24.06
N LYS A 250 10.04 -6.37 -25.37
CA LYS A 250 10.18 -7.57 -26.22
C LYS A 250 11.40 -8.39 -25.83
N GLN A 251 12.51 -7.73 -25.50
CA GLN A 251 13.72 -8.42 -25.01
C GLN A 251 13.44 -9.16 -23.70
N MET A 252 12.80 -8.51 -22.74
CA MET A 252 12.43 -9.14 -21.47
C MET A 252 11.46 -10.31 -21.66
N GLN A 253 10.45 -10.17 -22.53
CA GLN A 253 9.53 -11.27 -22.86
C GLN A 253 10.27 -12.45 -23.51
N ASN A 254 11.21 -12.20 -24.42
CA ASN A 254 12.02 -13.24 -25.04
C ASN A 254 12.87 -14.01 -24.02
N ILE A 255 13.42 -13.31 -23.01
CA ILE A 255 14.13 -13.95 -21.90
C ILE A 255 13.19 -14.89 -21.13
N LEU A 256 11.98 -14.44 -20.81
CA LEU A 256 11.00 -15.25 -20.09
C LEU A 256 10.56 -16.48 -20.90
N LEU A 257 10.32 -16.33 -22.20
CA LEU A 257 9.94 -17.44 -23.09
C LEU A 257 11.01 -18.53 -23.18
N LYS A 258 12.29 -18.15 -23.09
CA LYS A 258 13.43 -19.09 -23.08
C LYS A 258 13.65 -19.77 -21.73
N CYS A 259 12.97 -19.35 -20.66
CA CYS A 259 13.16 -19.89 -19.33
C CYS A 259 12.29 -21.14 -19.10
N HIS A 260 12.88 -22.33 -19.27
CA HIS A 260 12.18 -23.61 -19.12
C HIS A 260 11.51 -23.81 -17.75
N GLN A 261 12.06 -23.23 -16.69
CA GLN A 261 11.57 -23.34 -15.32
C GLN A 261 10.18 -22.72 -15.15
N LEU A 262 9.82 -21.73 -15.97
CA LEU A 262 8.47 -21.16 -16.02
C LEU A 262 7.46 -22.11 -16.68
N ASN A 263 7.93 -23.03 -17.52
CA ASN A 263 7.11 -24.03 -18.19
C ASN A 263 6.93 -25.30 -17.35
N GLU A 264 7.98 -25.72 -16.62
CA GLU A 264 7.96 -26.93 -15.78
C GLU A 264 7.19 -26.78 -14.46
N SER A 265 7.11 -25.55 -13.92
CA SER A 265 6.46 -25.28 -12.62
C SER A 265 4.95 -25.57 -12.60
N LYS A 266 4.31 -25.76 -13.76
CA LYS A 266 2.89 -26.13 -13.83
C LYS A 266 2.62 -27.58 -13.39
N ALA A 267 3.63 -28.45 -13.34
CA ALA A 267 3.41 -29.90 -13.31
C ALA A 267 3.92 -30.65 -12.06
N ARG A 268 4.82 -30.09 -11.24
CA ARG A 268 5.56 -30.92 -10.26
C ARG A 268 5.54 -30.47 -8.79
N ASP A 269 5.30 -29.20 -8.49
CA ASP A 269 5.31 -28.72 -7.11
C ASP A 269 4.08 -27.83 -6.88
N LYS A 270 3.54 -27.80 -5.64
CA LYS A 270 2.48 -26.86 -5.22
C LYS A 270 2.97 -25.39 -5.20
N VAL A 271 3.78 -25.02 -6.17
CA VAL A 271 4.43 -23.73 -6.35
C VAL A 271 3.69 -23.03 -7.49
N LYS A 272 3.02 -21.94 -7.16
CA LYS A 272 2.37 -21.08 -8.14
C LYS A 272 3.35 -19.98 -8.53
N ILE A 273 3.63 -19.84 -9.82
CA ILE A 273 4.39 -18.71 -10.36
C ILE A 273 3.42 -17.78 -11.09
N THR A 274 3.41 -16.50 -10.72
CA THR A 274 2.64 -15.44 -11.36
C THR A 274 3.60 -14.48 -12.05
N ILE A 275 3.25 -14.04 -13.27
CA ILE A 275 4.02 -13.04 -14.01
C ILE A 275 3.12 -11.81 -14.16
N ASP A 276 3.57 -10.68 -13.64
CA ASP A 276 2.89 -9.39 -13.76
C ASP A 276 3.75 -8.44 -14.60
N VAL A 277 3.22 -8.02 -15.74
CA VAL A 277 3.91 -7.16 -16.70
C VAL A 277 3.46 -5.72 -16.47
N ASP A 278 4.43 -4.83 -16.22
CA ASP A 278 4.19 -3.45 -15.77
C ASP A 278 3.28 -3.39 -14.54
N PRO A 279 3.71 -4.01 -13.43
CA PRO A 279 2.91 -4.06 -12.21
C PRO A 279 2.56 -2.65 -11.76
N LEU A 280 1.26 -2.44 -11.49
CA LEU A 280 0.78 -1.18 -10.90
C LEU A 280 1.19 -1.06 -9.43
N ASN A 281 1.42 -2.19 -8.75
CA ASN A 281 1.96 -2.27 -7.40
C ASN A 281 2.85 -3.53 -7.25
N LEU A 282 3.79 -3.50 -6.32
CA LEU A 282 4.70 -4.61 -6.02
C LEU A 282 4.32 -5.39 -4.73
N LEU A 283 3.06 -5.27 -4.29
CA LEU A 283 2.55 -5.80 -3.01
C LEU A 283 1.93 -7.21 -3.12
#